data_AF-A0AA36JM21-F1
#
_entry.id   AF-A0AA36JM21-F1
#
_cell.length_a   1.000
_cell.length_b   1.000
_cell.length_c   1.000
_cell.angle_alpha   90.00
_cell.angle_beta   90.00
_cell.angle_gamma   90.00
#
_symmetry.space_group_name_H-M   'P 1'
#
loop_
_entity.id
_entity.type
_entity.pdbx_description
1 polymer ?
#
loop_
_entity_poly.entity_id
_entity_poly.type
_entity_poly.pdbx_seq_one_letter_code
_entity_poly.pdbx_strand_id
1 'polypeptide(L)'
;MFGAGNNVANEGNKQAAHHFTFGTNIVIFAGILWHIAAETPKGASSACWRWGPFMLATSGCCMIMWDSLRHIFLDHGGVFFKPESLAMYSDHGGLTTIGKVSQMLTIMGFVTLATGVIWFVLAPKKRTEDKV
;
A
#
# COMPACT_ATOMS: atom_id res chain seq x y z
N MET A 1 -35.23 -7.54 -27.27
CA MET A 1 -33.91 -6.89 -27.39
C MET A 1 -33.74 -5.93 -26.21
N PHE A 2 -33.41 -6.44 -25.03
CA PHE A 2 -33.16 -5.66 -23.80
C PHE A 2 -32.23 -6.48 -22.91
N GLY A 3 -30.99 -6.02 -22.71
CA GLY A 3 -30.00 -6.76 -21.91
C GLY A 3 -28.63 -6.08 -21.78
N ALA A 4 -28.53 -4.77 -21.98
CA ALA A 4 -27.26 -4.02 -21.94
C ALA A 4 -27.19 -2.94 -20.85
N GLY A 5 -28.18 -2.84 -19.96
CA GLY A 5 -28.27 -1.78 -18.94
C GLY A 5 -27.53 -2.06 -17.63
N ASN A 6 -27.23 -3.31 -17.30
CA ASN A 6 -26.69 -3.67 -15.98
C ASN A 6 -25.15 -3.70 -15.89
N ASN A 7 -24.43 -3.63 -17.02
CA ASN A 7 -22.97 -3.66 -17.00
C ASN A 7 -22.35 -2.29 -16.71
N VAL A 8 -22.96 -1.20 -17.18
CA VAL A 8 -22.43 0.16 -16.98
C VAL A 8 -22.53 0.63 -15.52
N ALA A 9 -23.60 0.23 -14.81
CA ALA A 9 -23.72 0.49 -13.37
C ALA A 9 -22.70 -0.29 -12.53
N ASN A 10 -22.20 -1.43 -13.02
CA ASN A 10 -21.23 -2.26 -12.33
C ASN A 10 -19.80 -1.70 -12.48
N GLU A 11 -19.44 -1.21 -13.66
CA GLU A 11 -18.11 -0.64 -13.91
C GLU A 11 -17.90 0.66 -13.12
N GLY A 12 -18.88 1.58 -13.12
CA GLY A 12 -18.77 2.82 -12.34
C GLY A 12 -18.62 2.59 -10.85
N ASN A 13 -19.36 1.61 -10.29
CA ASN A 13 -19.23 1.23 -8.88
C ASN A 13 -17.88 0.59 -8.57
N LYS A 14 -17.36 -0.24 -9.48
CA LYS A 14 -16.03 -0.85 -9.35
C LYS A 14 -14.92 0.20 -9.34
N GLN A 15 -14.95 1.16 -10.26
CA GLN A 15 -14.00 2.26 -10.30
C GLN A 15 -14.05 3.11 -9.02
N ALA A 16 -15.25 3.47 -8.57
CA ALA A 16 -15.43 4.21 -7.33
C ALA A 16 -14.87 3.45 -6.12
N ALA A 17 -15.08 2.12 -6.05
CA ALA A 17 -14.52 1.29 -4.99
C ALA A 17 -12.99 1.28 -4.99
N HIS A 18 -12.33 1.13 -6.15
CA HIS A 18 -10.87 1.17 -6.23
C HIS A 18 -10.30 2.53 -5.80
N HIS A 19 -10.92 3.64 -6.24
CA HIS A 19 -10.53 4.98 -5.82
C HIS A 19 -10.72 5.20 -4.30
N PHE A 20 -11.83 4.72 -3.76
CA PHE A 20 -12.11 4.82 -2.33
C PHE A 20 -11.10 4.02 -1.49
N THR A 21 -10.83 2.77 -1.87
CA THR A 21 -9.83 1.93 -1.19
C THR A 21 -8.44 2.55 -1.28
N PHE A 22 -8.05 3.06 -2.45
CA PHE A 22 -6.78 3.76 -2.63
C PHE A 22 -6.66 5.00 -1.73
N GLY A 23 -7.69 5.86 -1.71
CA GLY A 23 -7.71 7.03 -0.85
C GLY A 23 -7.66 6.67 0.64
N THR A 24 -8.40 5.66 1.05
CA THR A 24 -8.40 5.13 2.42
C THR A 24 -7.00 4.64 2.82
N ASN A 25 -6.34 3.87 1.95
CA ASN A 25 -4.98 3.39 2.19
C ASN A 25 -3.99 4.55 2.34
N ILE A 26 -4.08 5.60 1.50
CA ILE A 26 -3.24 6.80 1.63
C ILE A 26 -3.39 7.42 3.02
N VAL A 27 -4.63 7.64 3.47
CA VAL A 27 -4.89 8.28 4.77
C VAL A 27 -4.34 7.44 5.92
N ILE A 28 -4.60 6.13 5.91
CA ILE A 28 -4.12 5.21 6.95
C ILE A 28 -2.59 5.16 6.96
N PHE A 29 -1.96 4.96 5.80
CA PHE A 29 -0.51 4.86 5.69
C PHE A 29 0.18 6.17 6.02
N ALA A 30 -0.32 7.31 5.55
CA ALA A 30 0.20 8.62 5.92
C ALA A 30 0.10 8.86 7.43
N GLY A 31 -1.01 8.47 8.06
CA GLY A 31 -1.18 8.56 9.51
C GLY A 31 -0.18 7.71 10.29
N ILE A 32 0.04 6.46 9.87
CA ILE A 32 1.05 5.56 10.46
C ILE A 32 2.44 6.17 10.31
N LEU A 33 2.82 6.58 9.10
CA LEU A 33 4.15 7.15 8.81
C LEU A 33 4.39 8.46 9.58
N TRP A 34 3.37 9.32 9.64
CA TRP A 34 3.41 10.55 10.44
C TRP A 34 3.66 10.24 11.91
N HIS A 35 2.91 9.30 12.50
CA HIS A 35 3.07 8.92 13.89
C HIS A 35 4.48 8.39 14.18
N ILE A 36 4.99 7.47 13.35
CA ILE A 36 6.36 6.95 13.49
C ILE A 36 7.38 8.09 13.42
N ALA A 37 7.27 8.99 12.43
CA ALA A 37 8.19 10.10 12.26
C ALA A 37 8.15 11.10 13.42
N ALA A 38 6.96 11.43 13.93
CA ALA A 38 6.77 12.38 15.03
C ALA A 38 7.35 11.88 16.35
N GLU A 39 7.19 10.59 16.62
CA GLU A 39 7.63 9.93 17.86
C GLU A 39 9.08 9.40 17.80
N THR A 40 9.74 9.53 16.65
CA THR A 40 11.12 9.08 16.46
C THR A 40 12.07 9.89 17.37
N PRO A 41 12.81 9.25 18.30
CA PRO A 41 13.68 9.95 19.24
C PRO A 41 14.79 10.76 18.54
N LYS A 42 15.05 11.98 19.03
CA LYS A 42 16.10 12.87 18.47
C LYS A 42 17.50 12.60 19.03
N GLY A 43 17.62 11.81 20.12
CA GLY A 43 18.89 11.52 20.79
C GLY A 43 19.77 10.52 20.04
N ALA A 44 21.07 10.54 20.33
CA ALA A 44 22.16 9.85 19.60
C ALA A 44 22.10 8.30 19.57
N SER A 45 21.10 7.72 18.91
CA SER A 45 21.21 6.40 18.30
C SER A 45 21.73 6.54 16.86
N SER A 46 22.31 5.47 16.30
CA SER A 46 22.69 5.48 14.89
C SER A 46 21.48 5.82 14.00
N ALA A 47 21.70 6.52 12.89
CA ALA A 47 20.62 6.91 11.98
C ALA A 47 19.77 5.72 11.50
N CYS A 48 20.36 4.53 11.35
CA CYS A 48 19.66 3.30 10.98
C CYS A 48 18.68 2.85 12.07
N TRP A 49 19.09 2.82 13.34
CA TRP A 49 18.17 2.50 14.45
C TRP A 49 17.06 3.53 14.63
N ARG A 50 17.32 4.79 14.27
CA ARG A 50 16.36 5.88 14.36
C ARG A 50 15.32 5.84 13.24
N TRP A 51 15.77 5.71 11.99
CA TRP A 51 14.90 5.81 10.81
C TRP A 51 14.54 4.48 10.19
N GLY A 52 15.16 3.37 10.62
CA GLY A 52 14.89 2.02 10.14
C GLY A 52 13.41 1.64 10.17
N PRO A 53 12.70 1.81 11.31
CA PRO A 53 11.27 1.54 11.37
C PRO A 53 10.45 2.36 10.37
N PHE A 54 10.78 3.65 10.21
CA PHE A 54 10.12 4.53 9.24
C PHE A 54 10.39 4.07 7.80
N MET A 55 11.64 3.80 7.44
CA MET A 55 12.01 3.35 6.09
C MET A 55 11.37 2.01 5.73
N LEU A 56 11.31 1.06 6.68
CA LEU A 56 10.61 -0.21 6.49
C LEU A 56 9.11 0.00 6.32
N ALA A 57 8.47 0.79 7.18
CA ALA A 57 7.05 1.09 7.06
C ALA A 57 6.74 1.78 5.72
N THR A 58 7.54 2.77 5.30
CA THR A 58 7.39 3.45 4.01
C THR A 58 7.53 2.47 2.85
N SER A 59 8.56 1.62 2.86
CA SER A 59 8.74 0.59 1.83
C SER A 59 7.55 -0.37 1.78
N GLY A 60 7.06 -0.83 2.94
CA GLY A 60 5.89 -1.70 3.04
C GLY A 60 4.63 -1.05 2.48
N CYS A 61 4.36 0.21 2.83
CA CYS A 61 3.26 0.98 2.27
C CYS A 61 3.37 1.12 0.74
N CYS A 62 4.55 1.47 0.22
CA CYS A 62 4.76 1.57 -1.24
C CYS A 62 4.49 0.24 -1.96
N MET A 63 4.94 -0.88 -1.39
CA MET A 63 4.70 -2.21 -1.95
C MET A 63 3.21 -2.59 -1.94
N ILE A 64 2.47 -2.29 -0.86
CA ILE A 64 1.02 -2.55 -0.79
C ILE A 64 0.26 -1.67 -1.78
N MET A 65 0.64 -0.40 -1.91
CA MET A 65 -0.01 0.56 -2.80
C MET A 65 0.14 0.21 -4.28
N TRP A 66 1.14 -0.60 -4.65
CA TRP A 66 1.35 -1.07 -6.01
C TRP A 66 0.10 -1.73 -6.61
N ASP A 67 -0.58 -2.60 -5.85
CA ASP A 67 -1.75 -3.31 -6.39
C ASP A 67 -2.95 -2.38 -6.59
N SER A 68 -3.18 -1.45 -5.67
CA SER A 68 -4.21 -0.42 -5.83
C SER A 68 -3.93 0.51 -7.02
N LEU A 69 -2.65 0.87 -7.25
CA LEU A 69 -2.25 1.65 -8.43
C LEU A 69 -2.52 0.89 -9.72
N ARG A 70 -2.20 -0.41 -9.78
CA ARG A 70 -2.52 -1.27 -10.93
C ARG A 70 -4.02 -1.28 -11.23
N HIS A 71 -4.86 -1.38 -10.20
CA HIS A 71 -6.32 -1.32 -10.35
C HIS A 71 -6.81 0.02 -10.87
N ILE A 72 -6.29 1.14 -10.37
CA ILE A 72 -6.61 2.47 -10.89
C ILE A 72 -6.15 2.61 -12.36
N PHE A 73 -4.96 2.14 -12.71
CA PHE A 73 -4.49 2.20 -14.10
C PHE A 73 -5.34 1.36 -15.06
N LEU A 74 -5.85 0.22 -14.61
CA LEU A 74 -6.80 -0.58 -15.37
C LEU A 74 -8.14 0.14 -15.58
N ASP A 75 -8.63 0.81 -14.53
CA ASP A 75 -9.90 1.54 -14.57
C ASP A 75 -9.89 2.73 -15.52
N HIS A 76 -8.75 3.41 -15.65
CA HIS A 76 -8.57 4.55 -16.57
C HIS A 76 -8.18 4.13 -18.00
N GLY A 77 -8.35 2.85 -18.35
CA GLY A 77 -8.45 2.43 -19.74
C GLY A 77 -7.17 2.58 -20.57
N GLY A 78 -6.00 2.42 -19.96
CA GLY A 78 -4.80 2.13 -20.74
C GLY A 78 -4.20 3.28 -21.53
N VAL A 79 -4.34 4.52 -21.06
CA VAL A 79 -3.65 5.71 -21.62
C VAL A 79 -2.14 5.46 -21.83
N PHE A 80 -1.54 4.60 -20.99
CA PHE A 80 -0.13 4.18 -21.11
C PHE A 80 0.10 2.68 -21.33
N PHE A 81 -0.89 1.82 -21.05
CA PHE A 81 -0.70 0.37 -21.01
C PHE A 81 -1.89 -0.39 -21.58
N LYS A 82 -1.65 -1.48 -22.31
CA LYS A 82 -2.73 -2.35 -22.77
C LYS A 82 -3.40 -3.03 -21.57
N PRO A 83 -4.74 -3.09 -21.49
CA PRO A 83 -5.44 -3.75 -20.37
C PRO A 83 -4.98 -5.20 -20.14
N GLU A 84 -4.66 -5.93 -21.21
CA GLU A 84 -4.17 -7.32 -21.11
C GLU A 84 -2.85 -7.43 -20.34
N SER A 85 -2.00 -6.39 -20.41
CA SER A 85 -0.69 -6.38 -19.75
C SER A 85 -0.76 -6.19 -18.23
N LEU A 86 -1.88 -5.66 -17.72
CA LEU A 86 -2.12 -5.39 -16.30
C LEU A 86 -3.17 -6.33 -15.69
N ALA A 87 -3.80 -7.17 -16.51
CA ALA A 87 -4.78 -8.16 -16.07
C ALA A 87 -4.14 -9.15 -15.08
N MET A 88 -4.84 -9.42 -13.97
CA MET A 88 -4.35 -10.33 -12.92
C MET A 88 -4.46 -11.80 -13.33
N TYR A 89 -5.51 -12.12 -14.09
CA TYR A 89 -5.79 -13.46 -14.57
C TYR A 89 -5.65 -13.51 -16.09
N SER A 90 -5.10 -14.60 -16.59
CA SER A 90 -5.16 -14.94 -18.01
C SER A 90 -6.55 -15.48 -18.36
N ASP A 91 -6.86 -15.51 -19.66
CA ASP A 91 -8.12 -16.07 -20.17
C ASP A 91 -8.30 -17.57 -19.84
N HIS A 92 -7.22 -18.25 -19.45
CA HIS A 92 -7.23 -19.65 -19.03
C HIS A 92 -7.38 -19.84 -17.50
N GLY A 93 -7.63 -18.76 -16.76
CA GLY A 93 -7.89 -18.80 -15.31
C GLY A 93 -6.64 -18.85 -14.42
N GLY A 94 -5.43 -18.70 -14.98
CA GLY A 94 -4.18 -18.65 -14.23
C GLY A 94 -3.75 -17.22 -13.88
N LEU A 95 -2.93 -17.05 -12.83
CA LEU A 95 -2.30 -15.76 -12.54
C LEU A 95 -1.29 -15.40 -13.63
N THR A 96 -1.41 -14.19 -14.17
CA THR A 96 -0.41 -13.60 -15.07
C THR A 96 0.88 -13.31 -14.31
N THR A 97 1.97 -13.06 -15.04
CA THR A 97 3.25 -12.64 -14.43
C THR A 97 3.06 -11.38 -13.57
N ILE A 98 2.30 -10.38 -14.07
CA ILE A 98 2.02 -9.17 -13.32
C ILE A 98 1.16 -9.45 -12.08
N GLY A 99 0.16 -10.34 -12.19
CA GLY A 99 -0.66 -10.77 -11.06
C GLY A 99 0.16 -11.42 -9.96
N LYS A 100 1.10 -12.31 -10.32
CA LYS A 100 2.04 -12.93 -9.36
C LYS A 100 2.92 -11.90 -8.68
N VAL A 101 3.51 -10.98 -9.45
CA VAL A 101 4.37 -9.91 -8.92
C VAL A 101 3.58 -9.01 -7.96
N SER A 102 2.39 -8.56 -8.35
CA SER A 102 1.52 -7.74 -7.49
C SER A 102 1.16 -8.48 -6.20
N GLN A 103 0.76 -9.75 -6.29
CA GLN A 103 0.45 -10.56 -5.10
C GLN A 103 1.66 -10.70 -4.17
N MET A 104 2.84 -10.99 -4.72
CA MET A 104 4.08 -11.08 -3.94
C MET A 104 4.44 -9.75 -3.29
N LEU A 105 4.36 -8.64 -4.02
CA LEU A 105 4.62 -7.29 -3.49
C LEU A 105 3.66 -6.95 -2.36
N THR A 106 2.36 -7.26 -2.49
CA THR A 106 1.38 -7.01 -1.43
C THR A 106 1.70 -7.83 -0.18
N ILE A 107 2.01 -9.13 -0.31
CA ILE A 107 2.37 -9.99 0.83
C ILE A 107 3.65 -9.49 1.51
N MET A 108 4.70 -9.25 0.73
CA MET A 108 5.97 -8.72 1.23
C MET A 108 5.79 -7.33 1.85
N GLY A 109 4.92 -6.50 1.28
CA GLY A 109 4.59 -5.18 1.78
C GLY A 109 3.92 -5.22 3.15
N PHE A 110 2.95 -6.13 3.36
CA PHE A 110 2.34 -6.35 4.68
C PHE A 110 3.36 -6.84 5.71
N VAL A 111 4.19 -7.81 5.35
CA VAL A 111 5.25 -8.32 6.25
C VAL A 111 6.21 -7.19 6.63
N THR A 112 6.69 -6.44 5.64
CA THR A 112 7.64 -5.34 5.83
C THR A 112 7.04 -4.21 6.66
N LEU A 113 5.78 -3.83 6.40
CA LEU A 113 5.05 -2.83 7.18
C LEU A 113 4.89 -3.28 8.63
N ALA A 114 4.45 -4.52 8.85
CA ALA A 114 4.28 -5.08 10.19
C ALA A 114 5.62 -5.12 10.95
N THR A 115 6.70 -5.55 10.29
CA THR A 115 8.05 -5.53 10.89
C THR A 115 8.48 -4.11 11.26
N GLY A 116 8.26 -3.12 10.37
CA GLY A 116 8.56 -1.71 10.65
C GLY A 116 7.78 -1.17 11.85
N VAL A 117 6.47 -1.46 11.93
CA VAL A 117 5.61 -1.04 13.05
C VAL A 117 6.01 -1.75 14.35
N ILE A 118 6.23 -3.06 14.34
CA ILE A 118 6.66 -3.83 15.51
C ILE A 118 8.01 -3.32 16.01
N TRP A 119 8.96 -3.08 15.11
CA TRP A 119 10.25 -2.49 15.47
C TRP A 119 10.06 -1.12 16.12
N PHE A 120 9.25 -0.23 15.54
CA PHE A 120 8.96 1.07 16.15
C PHE A 120 8.36 0.95 17.57
N VAL A 121 7.44 0.01 17.79
CA VAL A 121 6.79 -0.21 19.09
C VAL A 121 7.77 -0.77 20.12
N LEU A 122 8.64 -1.70 19.72
CA LEU A 122 9.62 -2.35 20.61
C LEU A 122 10.88 -1.52 20.81
N ALA A 123 11.16 -0.54 19.96
CA ALA A 123 12.32 0.31 20.08
C ALA A 123 12.29 1.04 21.43
N PRO A 124 13.40 1.03 22.19
CA PRO A 124 13.44 1.67 23.50
C PRO A 124 13.20 3.17 23.34
N LYS A 125 12.02 3.62 23.76
CA LYS A 125 11.72 5.04 23.88
C LYS A 125 12.52 5.55 25.07
N LYS A 126 13.53 6.40 24.85
CA LYS A 126 14.16 7.13 25.95
C LYS A 126 13.06 7.96 26.60
N ARG A 127 12.58 7.48 27.76
CA ARG A 127 11.65 8.22 28.61
C ARG A 127 12.37 9.52 28.94
N THR A 128 11.82 10.63 28.45
CA THR A 128 12.19 11.95 28.97
C THR A 128 11.56 12.05 30.35
N GLU A 129 12.06 11.27 31.31
CA GLU A 129 11.74 11.44 32.72
C GLU A 129 12.62 12.57 33.26
N ASP A 130 11.91 13.49 33.91
CA ASP A 130 12.35 14.39 34.97
C ASP A 130 13.28 15.55 34.62
N LYS A 131 12.65 16.65 34.21
CA LYS A 131 12.98 17.98 34.69
C LYS A 131 11.69 18.72 35.07
N VAL A 132 11.16 18.40 36.25
CA VAL A 132 10.31 19.32 37.03
C VAL A 132 11.20 19.88 38.14
#